data_AF-A0A662V419-F1
#
_entry.id   AF-A0A662V419-F1
#
_cell.length_a   1.000
_cell.length_b   1.000
_cell.length_c   1.000
_cell.angle_alpha   90.00
_cell.angle_beta   90.00
_cell.angle_gamma   90.00
#
_symmetry.space_group_name_H-M   'P 1'
#
loop_
_entity.id
_entity.type
_entity.pdbx_description
1 polymer ?
#
loop_
_entity_poly.entity_id
_entity_poly.type
_entity_poly.pdbx_seq_one_letter_code
_entity_poly.pdbx_strand_id
1 'polypeptide(L)'
;LKRRGSAPPHFRRAGGSHIRKILQQLEKAGLVKKVPGGRTLTPQGRALLDRVAWEVFQELVKERLELLKYGPPSLARALKR
;
A
#
# COMPACT_ATOMS: atom_id res chain seq x y z
N LEU A 1 -2.76 -17.53 -15.16
CA LEU A 1 -2.07 -18.82 -15.45
C LEU A 1 -0.92 -18.55 -16.42
N LYS A 2 0.24 -19.20 -16.29
CA LYS A 2 1.38 -19.01 -17.22
C LYS A 2 1.14 -19.78 -18.51
N ARG A 3 1.19 -19.09 -19.65
CA ARG A 3 1.11 -19.70 -20.98
C ARG A 3 2.34 -20.58 -21.22
N ARG A 4 2.13 -21.80 -21.71
CA ARG A 4 3.19 -22.80 -21.99
C ARG A 4 3.28 -23.17 -23.47
N GLY A 5 2.94 -22.23 -24.35
CA GLY A 5 2.85 -22.49 -25.79
C GLY A 5 1.63 -23.34 -26.12
N SER A 6 1.84 -24.54 -26.68
CA SER A 6 0.79 -25.47 -27.09
C SER A 6 0.12 -26.21 -25.91
N ALA A 7 0.85 -26.41 -24.80
CA ALA A 7 0.26 -27.04 -23.61
C ALA A 7 -0.68 -26.09 -22.85
N PRO A 8 -1.73 -26.61 -22.18
CA PRO A 8 -2.64 -25.82 -21.35
C PRO A 8 -1.89 -24.97 -20.32
N PRO A 9 -2.44 -23.80 -19.93
CA PRO A 9 -1.81 -22.89 -19.00
C PRO A 9 -1.99 -23.37 -17.54
N HIS A 10 -0.93 -23.28 -16.73
CA HIS A 10 -0.97 -23.64 -15.29
C HIS A 10 -0.50 -22.50 -14.41
N PHE A 11 -0.85 -22.53 -13.14
CA PHE A 11 -0.34 -21.58 -12.16
C PHE A 11 1.18 -21.70 -12.01
N ARG A 12 1.87 -20.56 -11.93
CA ARG A 12 3.30 -20.47 -11.64
C ARG A 12 3.52 -19.27 -10.74
N ARG A 13 4.39 -19.41 -9.74
CA ARG A 13 4.84 -18.32 -8.88
C ARG A 13 5.68 -17.32 -9.68
N ALA A 14 5.65 -16.07 -9.26
CA ALA A 14 6.54 -15.02 -9.79
C ALA A 14 8.00 -15.26 -9.36
N GLY A 15 8.94 -14.67 -10.10
CA GLY A 15 10.37 -14.73 -9.77
C GLY A 15 10.72 -13.91 -8.53
N GLY A 16 11.50 -14.49 -7.61
CA GLY A 16 11.80 -13.85 -6.31
C GLY A 16 12.85 -12.73 -6.34
N SER A 17 13.63 -12.61 -7.42
CA SER A 17 14.75 -11.64 -7.52
C SER A 17 14.25 -10.19 -7.44
N HIS A 18 13.22 -9.84 -8.21
CA HIS A 18 12.63 -8.50 -8.22
C HIS A 18 12.11 -8.09 -6.83
N ILE A 19 11.34 -8.97 -6.20
CA ILE A 19 10.77 -8.74 -4.86
C ILE A 19 11.88 -8.54 -3.83
N ARG A 20 12.94 -9.37 -3.88
CA ARG A 20 14.08 -9.26 -2.96
C ARG A 20 14.80 -7.93 -3.09
N LYS A 21 15.09 -7.49 -4.32
CA LYS A 21 15.80 -6.23 -4.60
C LYS A 21 14.99 -5.02 -4.14
N ILE A 22 13.69 -4.98 -4.42
CA ILE A 22 12.80 -3.89 -3.97
C ILE A 22 12.81 -3.80 -2.44
N LEU A 23 12.66 -4.92 -1.75
CA LEU A 23 12.67 -4.91 -0.28
C LEU A 23 14.03 -4.51 0.31
N GLN A 24 15.14 -4.87 -0.33
CA GLN A 24 16.47 -4.39 0.07
C GLN A 24 16.62 -2.88 -0.13
N GLN A 25 16.04 -2.31 -1.20
CA GLN A 25 16.04 -0.86 -1.41
C GLN A 25 15.18 -0.13 -0.38
N LEU A 26 14.00 -0.68 -0.04
CA LEU A 26 13.14 -0.13 1.01
C LEU A 26 13.75 -0.23 2.42
N GLU A 27 14.54 -1.27 2.69
CA GLU A 27 15.36 -1.39 3.89
C GLU A 27 16.44 -0.30 3.95
N LYS A 28 17.15 -0.08 2.83
CA LYS A 28 18.15 1.02 2.72
C LYS A 28 17.51 2.40 2.89
N ALA A 29 16.27 2.59 2.43
CA ALA A 29 15.51 3.82 2.59
C ALA A 29 14.93 4.01 4.00
N GLY A 30 15.10 3.04 4.91
CA GLY A 30 14.61 3.14 6.29
C GLY A 30 13.08 2.98 6.45
N LEU A 31 12.37 2.59 5.38
CA LEU A 31 10.92 2.42 5.39
C LEU A 31 10.48 1.04 5.91
N VAL A 32 11.36 0.05 5.77
CA VAL A 32 11.15 -1.34 6.21
C VAL A 32 12.33 -1.78 7.06
N LYS A 33 12.06 -2.59 8.08
CA LYS A 33 13.09 -3.24 8.92
C LYS A 33 12.98 -4.75 8.87
N LYS A 34 14.12 -5.43 8.96
CA LYS A 34 14.19 -6.88 9.09
C LYS A 34 13.91 -7.28 10.55
N VAL A 35 13.09 -8.31 10.73
CA VAL A 35 12.77 -8.91 12.04
C VAL A 35 13.00 -10.43 11.96
N PRO A 36 13.19 -11.13 13.09
CA PRO A 36 13.17 -12.59 13.10
C PRO A 36 11.89 -13.11 12.43
N GLY A 37 12.02 -13.92 11.38
CA GLY A 37 10.88 -14.46 10.63
C GLY A 37 10.36 -13.59 9.48
N GLY A 38 10.87 -12.38 9.24
CA GLY A 38 10.40 -11.56 8.12
C GLY A 38 10.86 -10.11 8.09
N ARG A 39 9.97 -9.25 7.61
CA ARG A 39 10.17 -7.81 7.45
C ARG A 39 8.92 -7.08 7.95
N THR A 40 9.11 -5.95 8.60
CA THR A 40 8.02 -5.13 9.16
C THR A 40 8.24 -3.66 8.78
N LEU A 41 7.16 -2.88 8.67
CA LEU A 41 7.25 -1.44 8.45
C LEU A 41 7.93 -0.74 9.63
N THR A 42 8.70 0.30 9.32
CA THR A 42 9.19 1.24 10.33
C THR A 42 8.12 2.27 10.68
N PRO A 43 8.24 3.00 11.81
CA PRO A 43 7.35 4.11 12.12
C PRO A 43 7.30 5.16 10.99
N GLN A 44 8.44 5.42 10.35
CA GLN A 44 8.54 6.33 9.20
C GLN A 44 7.78 5.81 7.98
N GLY A 45 7.93 4.50 7.67
CA GLY A 45 7.18 3.85 6.60
C GLY A 45 5.66 3.90 6.81
N ARG A 46 5.22 3.66 8.05
CA ARG A 46 3.80 3.77 8.42
C ARG A 46 3.28 5.20 8.27
N ALA A 47 4.01 6.18 8.79
CA ALA A 47 3.63 7.60 8.69
C ALA A 47 3.59 8.12 7.23
N LEU A 48 4.41 7.57 6.33
CA LEU A 48 4.35 7.90 4.91
C LEU A 48 3.07 7.34 4.27
N LEU A 49 2.75 6.07 4.53
CA LEU A 49 1.53 5.44 4.02
C LEU A 49 0.27 6.11 4.56
N ASP A 50 0.25 6.46 5.85
CA ASP A 50 -0.91 7.13 6.47
C ASP A 50 -1.16 8.51 5.86
N ARG A 51 -0.10 9.26 5.51
CA ARG A 51 -0.22 10.56 4.83
C ARG A 51 -0.80 10.43 3.42
N VAL A 52 -0.24 9.52 2.61
CA VAL A 52 -0.71 9.28 1.24
C VAL A 52 -2.15 8.74 1.26
N ALA A 53 -2.46 7.84 2.19
CA ALA A 53 -3.82 7.33 2.35
C ALA A 53 -4.82 8.43 2.72
N TRP A 54 -4.40 9.39 3.56
CA TRP A 54 -5.21 10.54 3.92
C TRP A 54 -5.49 11.46 2.72
N GLU A 55 -4.47 11.78 1.92
CA GLU A 55 -4.62 12.59 0.70
C GLU A 55 -5.60 11.94 -0.28
N VAL A 56 -5.42 10.64 -0.57
CA VAL A 56 -6.32 9.87 -1.44
C VAL A 56 -7.74 9.81 -0.86
N PHE A 57 -7.89 9.66 0.46
CA PHE A 57 -9.20 9.65 1.09
C PHE A 57 -9.92 10.99 0.96
N GLN A 58 -9.21 12.11 1.09
CA GLN A 58 -9.80 13.45 0.90
C GLN A 58 -10.29 13.65 -0.54
N GLU A 59 -9.55 13.16 -1.53
CA GLU A 59 -9.99 13.20 -2.93
C GLU A 59 -11.26 12.35 -3.13
N LEU A 60 -11.27 11.12 -2.64
CA LEU A 60 -12.42 10.22 -2.75
C LEU A 60 -13.67 10.76 -2.05
N VAL A 61 -13.53 11.45 -0.92
CA VAL A 61 -14.67 12.06 -0.21
C VAL A 61 -15.32 13.17 -1.04
N LYS A 62 -14.55 13.91 -1.86
CA LYS A 62 -15.12 14.93 -2.76
C LYS A 62 -16.00 14.29 -3.84
N GLU A 63 -15.60 13.12 -4.34
CA GLU A 63 -16.36 12.38 -5.35
C GLU A 63 -17.55 11.62 -4.75
N ARG A 64 -17.38 11.07 -3.54
CA ARG A 64 -18.38 10.26 -2.83
C ARG A 64 -18.54 10.72 -1.39
N LEU A 65 -19.53 11.58 -1.18
CA LEU A 65 -19.82 12.18 0.13
C LEU A 65 -20.19 11.17 1.23
N GLU A 66 -20.65 9.97 0.86
CA GLU A 66 -20.98 8.88 1.80
C GLU A 66 -19.78 8.43 2.65
N LEU A 67 -18.56 8.61 2.14
CA LEU A 67 -17.32 8.22 2.82
C LEU A 67 -17.06 9.05 4.09
N LEU A 68 -17.72 10.21 4.25
CA LEU A 68 -17.66 11.02 5.47
C LEU A 68 -17.97 10.23 6.74
N LYS A 69 -18.79 9.17 6.64
CA LYS A 69 -19.11 8.29 7.75
C LYS A 69 -17.87 7.64 8.39
N TYR A 70 -16.87 7.31 7.58
CA TYR A 70 -15.65 6.61 8.02
C TYR A 70 -14.47 7.56 8.26
N GLY A 71 -14.62 8.82 7.88
CA GLY A 71 -13.63 9.86 8.10
C GLY A 71 -13.68 10.43 9.53
N PRO A 72 -12.62 11.12 9.97
CA PRO A 72 -12.65 11.82 11.24
C PRO A 72 -13.70 12.94 11.22
N PRO A 73 -14.34 13.25 12.36
CA PRO A 73 -15.36 14.30 12.44
C PRO A 73 -14.87 15.69 11.99
N SER A 74 -13.56 15.93 12.03
CA SER A 74 -12.93 17.16 11.54
C SER A 74 -13.14 17.38 10.04
N LEU A 75 -13.13 16.31 9.24
CA LEU A 75 -13.31 16.39 7.79
C LEU A 75 -14.74 16.81 7.43
N ALA A 76 -15.73 16.23 8.12
CA ALA A 76 -17.13 16.58 7.94
C ALA A 76 -17.42 18.04 8.32
N ARG A 77 -16.67 18.62 9.28
CA ARG A 77 -16.78 20.04 9.64
C ARG A 77 -16.13 20.95 8.59
N ALA A 78 -15.02 20.53 7.99
CA ALA A 78 -14.33 21.30 6.96
C ALA A 78 -15.14 21.45 5.68
N LEU A 79 -15.94 20.44 5.31
CA LEU A 79 -16.78 20.45 4.11
C LEU A 79 -18.13 21.17 4.29
N LYS A 80 -18.55 21.45 5.53
CA LYS A 80 -19.79 22.17 5.85
C LYS A 80 -19.58 23.69 6.03
N ARG A 81 -18.34 24.17 5.91
CA ARG A 81 -17.99 25.60 5.88
C ARG A 81 -17.93 26.04 4.43
#